data_AF-A0A0S7Z0W3-F1
#
_entry.id   AF-A0A0S7Z0W3-F1
#
_cell.length_a   1.000
_cell.length_b   1.000
_cell.length_c   1.000
_cell.angle_alpha   90.00
_cell.angle_beta   90.00
_cell.angle_gamma   90.00
#
_symmetry.space_group_name_H-M   'P 1'
#
loop_
_entity.id
_entity.type
_entity.pdbx_description
1 polymer ?
#
loop_
_entity_poly.entity_id
_entity_poly.type
_entity_poly.pdbx_seq_one_letter_code
_entity_poly.pdbx_strand_id
1 'polypeptide(L)'
;MAPEQILGKKVDARADVYSLGVILYEMLTGSPPYHRGDHMSVMYQHVQGRARPPAELNPALQPELSDVVVKAMAVDKGKRFQTMDEMKLALEPFL
;
A
#
# COMPACT_ATOMS: atom_id res chain seq x y z
N MET A 1 -2.95 8.21 3.17
CA MET A 1 -1.90 9.24 3.00
C MET A 1 -0.55 8.56 3.08
N ALA A 2 0.41 8.92 2.22
CA ALA A 2 1.73 8.28 2.24
C ALA A 2 2.53 8.68 3.51
N PRO A 3 3.39 7.79 4.06
CA PRO A 3 4.16 8.06 5.28
C PRO A 3 4.96 9.37 5.24
N GLU A 4 5.57 9.68 4.10
CA GLU A 4 6.35 10.90 3.90
C GLU A 4 5.50 12.18 3.97
N GLN A 5 4.23 12.14 3.57
CA GLN A 5 3.31 13.27 3.69
C GLN A 5 2.99 13.53 5.17
N ILE A 6 2.74 12.47 5.93
CA ILE A 6 2.43 12.52 7.38
C ILE A 6 3.64 13.05 8.16
N LEU A 7 4.86 12.64 7.77
CA LEU A 7 6.11 13.05 8.41
C LEU A 7 6.65 14.40 7.92
N GLY A 8 5.96 15.10 7.01
CA GLY A 8 6.44 16.36 6.43
C GLY A 8 7.77 16.23 5.65
N LYS A 9 8.05 15.05 5.09
CA LYS A 9 9.25 14.77 4.28
C LYS A 9 8.99 15.13 2.81
N LYS A 10 10.05 15.18 2.00
CA LYS A 10 9.94 15.43 0.56
C LYS A 10 9.06 14.37 -0.12
N VAL A 11 7.96 14.85 -0.69
CA VAL A 11 6.99 14.07 -1.45
C VAL A 11 7.42 14.04 -2.93
N ASP A 12 7.27 12.88 -3.56
CA ASP A 12 7.42 12.66 -4.99
C ASP A 12 6.36 11.66 -5.48
N ALA A 13 6.35 11.32 -6.77
CA ALA A 13 5.33 10.47 -7.39
C ALA A 13 5.14 9.09 -6.72
N ARG A 14 6.11 8.61 -5.92
CA ARG A 14 5.99 7.35 -5.18
C ARG A 14 4.99 7.43 -4.02
N ALA A 15 4.54 8.64 -3.66
CA ALA A 15 3.41 8.83 -2.75
C ALA A 15 2.08 8.38 -3.38
N ASP A 16 1.93 8.56 -4.69
CA ASP A 16 0.76 8.08 -5.43
C ASP A 16 0.81 6.55 -5.57
N VAL A 17 1.99 5.96 -5.79
CA VAL A 17 2.18 4.49 -5.79
C VAL A 17 1.70 3.88 -4.47
N TYR A 18 2.08 4.50 -3.34
CA TYR A 18 1.61 4.08 -2.03
C TYR A 18 0.11 4.22 -1.89
N SER A 19 -0.45 5.35 -2.32
CA SER A 19 -1.89 5.62 -2.20
C SER A 19 -2.73 4.66 -3.04
N LEU A 20 -2.28 4.33 -4.26
CA LEU A 20 -2.89 3.29 -5.09
C LEU A 20 -2.77 1.91 -4.44
N GLY A 21 -1.64 1.59 -3.82
CA GLY A 21 -1.48 0.36 -3.03
C GLY A 21 -2.51 0.24 -1.90
N VAL A 22 -2.79 1.34 -1.18
CA VAL A 22 -3.83 1.38 -0.14
C VAL A 22 -5.23 1.15 -0.72
N ILE A 23 -5.54 1.74 -1.86
CA ILE A 23 -6.84 1.55 -2.54
C ILE A 23 -6.99 0.10 -3.01
N LEU A 24 -5.95 -0.47 -3.65
CA LEU A 24 -5.94 -1.88 -4.07
C LEU A 24 -6.11 -2.82 -2.88
N TYR A 25 -5.43 -2.57 -1.77
CA TYR A 25 -5.60 -3.33 -0.55
C TYR A 25 -7.07 -3.40 -0.13
N GLU A 26 -7.73 -2.25 -0.07
CA GLU A 26 -9.13 -2.16 0.36
C GLU A 26 -10.08 -2.86 -0.62
N MET A 27 -9.86 -2.69 -1.93
CA MET A 27 -10.67 -3.39 -2.94
C MET A 27 -10.51 -4.91 -2.87
N LEU A 28 -9.31 -5.41 -2.60
CA LEU A 28 -9.02 -6.86 -2.60
C LEU A 28 -9.39 -7.55 -1.28
N THR A 29 -9.43 -6.82 -0.18
CA THR A 29 -9.70 -7.38 1.17
C THR A 29 -11.04 -6.94 1.75
N GLY A 30 -11.72 -5.98 1.12
CA GLY A 30 -12.97 -5.38 1.61
C GLY A 30 -12.80 -4.45 2.82
N SER A 31 -11.57 -4.18 3.25
CA SER A 31 -11.28 -3.30 4.39
C SER A 31 -9.97 -2.54 4.21
N PRO A 32 -9.86 -1.29 4.70
CA PRO A 32 -8.61 -0.55 4.60
C PRO A 32 -7.51 -1.19 5.47
N PRO A 33 -6.23 -1.04 5.07
CA PRO A 33 -5.11 -1.67 5.78
C PRO A 33 -4.93 -1.18 7.22
N TYR A 34 -5.41 0.04 7.51
CA TYR A 34 -5.32 0.66 8.82
C TYR A 34 -6.65 1.34 9.16
N HIS A 35 -7.27 0.91 10.27
CA HIS A 35 -8.59 1.42 10.68
C HIS A 35 -8.76 1.48 12.21
N ARG A 36 -7.69 1.20 12.99
CA ARG A 36 -7.78 1.18 14.45
C ARG A 36 -7.61 2.58 15.05
N GLY A 37 -8.54 2.97 15.92
CA GLY A 37 -8.46 4.22 16.68
C GLY A 37 -8.99 5.44 15.94
N ASP A 38 -8.62 6.62 16.41
CA ASP A 38 -9.00 7.89 15.81
C ASP A 38 -8.18 8.22 14.54
N HIS A 39 -8.47 9.37 13.93
CA HIS A 39 -7.81 9.80 12.69
C HIS A 39 -6.29 9.88 12.82
N MET A 40 -5.79 10.38 13.95
CA MET A 40 -4.35 10.47 14.23
C MET A 40 -3.72 9.08 14.37
N SER A 41 -4.41 8.16 15.04
CA SER A 41 -3.97 6.76 15.19
C SER A 41 -3.83 6.05 13.83
N VAL A 42 -4.74 6.32 12.89
CA VAL A 42 -4.66 5.78 11.53
C VAL A 42 -3.48 6.39 10.77
N MET A 43 -3.23 7.70 10.89
CA MET A 43 -2.03 8.31 10.30
C MET A 43 -0.74 7.68 10.83
N TYR A 44 -0.62 7.45 12.14
CA TYR A 44 0.55 6.80 12.71
C TYR A 44 0.72 5.35 12.25
N GLN A 45 -0.37 4.62 12.01
CA GLN A 45 -0.30 3.26 11.46
C GLN A 45 0.30 3.22 10.04
N HIS A 46 0.00 4.20 9.19
CA HIS A 46 0.67 4.34 7.89
C HIS A 46 2.18 4.50 8.04
N VAL A 47 2.64 5.29 9.01
CA VAL A 47 4.07 5.47 9.31
C VAL A 47 4.72 4.19 9.83
N GLN A 48 4.00 3.38 10.61
CA GLN A 48 4.51 2.11 11.13
C GLN A 48 4.59 1.00 10.07
N GLY A 49 3.67 0.99 9.09
CA GLY A 49 3.75 0.05 7.97
C GLY A 49 3.44 -1.40 8.30
N ARG A 50 2.65 -1.67 9.33
CA ARG A 50 2.35 -3.03 9.81
C ARG A 50 1.01 -3.57 9.31
N ALA A 51 0.65 -3.28 8.06
CA ALA A 51 -0.53 -3.87 7.44
C ALA A 51 -0.34 -5.38 7.30
N ARG A 52 -1.40 -6.15 7.50
CA ARG A 52 -1.38 -7.58 7.21
C ARG A 52 -1.35 -7.78 5.70
N PRO A 53 -0.59 -8.72 5.13
CA PRO A 53 -0.66 -9.01 3.71
C PRO A 53 -2.10 -9.31 3.24
N PRO A 54 -2.57 -8.78 2.09
CA PRO A 54 -3.90 -9.05 1.57
C PRO A 54 -4.30 -10.52 1.51
N ALA A 55 -3.37 -11.41 1.13
CA ALA A 55 -3.61 -12.85 1.07
C ALA A 55 -3.94 -13.48 2.44
N GLU A 56 -3.57 -12.86 3.57
CA GLU A 56 -3.98 -13.33 4.90
C GLU A 56 -5.44 -12.98 5.25
N LEU A 57 -6.02 -11.99 4.56
CA LEU A 57 -7.41 -11.55 4.77
C LEU A 57 -8.35 -12.14 3.72
N ASN A 58 -7.86 -12.31 2.50
CA ASN A 58 -8.58 -12.94 1.40
C ASN A 58 -7.77 -14.15 0.87
N PRO A 59 -8.02 -15.37 1.39
CA PRO A 59 -7.31 -16.58 0.94
C PRO A 59 -7.57 -16.97 -0.52
N ALA A 60 -8.57 -16.39 -1.19
CA ALA A 60 -8.80 -16.59 -2.61
C ALA A 60 -7.91 -15.69 -3.49
N LEU A 61 -7.20 -14.74 -2.89
CA LEU A 61 -6.27 -13.86 -3.59
C LEU A 61 -4.97 -14.60 -3.93
N GLN A 62 -4.48 -14.42 -5.15
CA GLN A 62 -3.18 -14.95 -5.56
C GLN A 62 -2.06 -14.30 -4.73
N PRO A 63 -1.11 -15.08 -4.15
CA PRO A 63 -0.01 -14.55 -3.34
C PRO A 63 0.81 -13.46 -4.05
N GLU A 64 1.03 -13.61 -5.36
CA GLU A 64 1.81 -12.69 -6.17
C GLU A 64 1.13 -11.31 -6.28
N LEU A 65 -0.20 -11.27 -6.37
CA LEU A 65 -0.95 -10.00 -6.35
C LEU A 65 -0.90 -9.34 -4.96
N SER A 66 -0.92 -10.15 -3.89
CA SER A 66 -0.69 -9.65 -2.53
C SER A 66 0.70 -9.01 -2.39
N ASP A 67 1.73 -9.61 -2.97
CA ASP A 67 3.10 -9.07 -2.94
C ASP A 67 3.22 -7.74 -3.68
N VAL A 68 2.50 -7.56 -4.79
CA VAL A 68 2.43 -6.27 -5.51
C VAL A 68 1.87 -5.17 -4.59
N VAL A 69 0.78 -5.46 -3.88
CA VAL A 69 0.16 -4.50 -2.94
C VAL A 69 1.10 -4.20 -1.77
N VAL A 70 1.71 -5.22 -1.17
CA VAL A 70 2.67 -5.06 -0.06
C VAL A 70 3.86 -4.21 -0.48
N LYS A 71 4.40 -4.43 -1.69
CA LYS A 71 5.50 -3.65 -2.24
C LYS A 71 5.09 -2.19 -2.46
N ALA A 72 3.92 -1.93 -3.06
CA ALA A 72 3.41 -0.57 -3.27
C ALA A 72 3.27 0.19 -1.94
N MET A 73 2.84 -0.50 -0.88
CA MET A 73 2.63 0.06 0.46
C MET A 73 3.88 0.06 1.37
N ALA A 74 5.08 -0.20 0.85
CA ALA A 74 6.29 -0.18 1.67
C ALA A 74 6.51 1.21 2.30
N VAL A 75 6.83 1.28 3.61
CA VAL A 75 7.08 2.58 4.28
C VAL A 75 8.27 3.30 3.66
N ASP A 76 9.34 2.57 3.40
CA ASP A 76 10.49 3.05 2.66
C ASP A 76 10.14 3.18 1.17
N LYS A 77 10.09 4.43 0.68
CA LYS A 77 9.81 4.71 -0.74
C LYS A 77 10.85 4.13 -1.71
N GLY A 78 12.06 3.81 -1.25
CA GLY A 78 13.07 3.10 -2.03
C GLY A 78 12.73 1.63 -2.28
N LYS A 79 11.81 1.06 -1.49
CA LYS A 79 11.34 -0.33 -1.64
C LYS A 79 10.04 -0.47 -2.43
N ARG A 80 9.40 0.65 -2.78
CA ARG A 80 8.20 0.68 -3.63
C ARG A 80 8.55 0.49 -5.10
N PHE A 81 7.54 0.40 -5.95
CA PHE A 81 7.72 0.69 -7.37
C PHE A 81 8.18 2.14 -7.54
N GLN A 82 9.17 2.35 -8.39
CA GLN A 82 9.77 3.67 -8.57
C GLN A 82 8.96 4.53 -9.54
N THR A 83 8.14 3.91 -10.38
CA THR A 83 7.19 4.58 -11.29
C THR A 83 5.83 3.87 -11.28
N MET A 84 4.80 4.57 -11.75
CA MET A 84 3.49 3.96 -11.98
C MET A 84 3.52 2.92 -13.10
N ASP A 85 4.36 3.10 -14.12
CA ASP A 85 4.51 2.11 -15.20
C ASP A 85 5.08 0.79 -14.67
N GLU A 86 6.05 0.83 -13.76
CA GLU A 86 6.54 -0.39 -13.09
C GLU A 86 5.44 -1.11 -12.31
N MET A 87 4.60 -0.37 -11.59
CA MET A 87 3.47 -0.93 -10.86
C MET A 87 2.42 -1.51 -11.81
N LYS A 88 2.13 -0.82 -12.92
CA LYS A 88 1.22 -1.28 -13.97
C LYS A 88 1.68 -2.61 -14.56
N LEU A 89 2.95 -2.70 -14.98
CA LEU A 89 3.52 -3.94 -15.53
C LEU A 89 3.43 -5.10 -14.52
N ALA A 90 3.58 -4.82 -13.23
CA ALA A 90 3.42 -5.84 -12.19
C ALA A 90 1.96 -6.29 -11.99
N LEU A 91 0.98 -5.46 -12.37
CA LEU A 91 -0.45 -5.78 -12.31
C LEU A 91 -0.98 -6.48 -13.57
N GLU A 92 -0.33 -6.30 -14.72
CA GLU A 92 -0.76 -6.86 -16.01
C GLU A 92 -1.06 -8.37 -16.00
N PRO A 93 -0.34 -9.23 -15.27
CA PRO A 93 -0.66 -10.66 -15.20
C PRO A 93 -2.02 -11.01 -14.56
N PHE A 94 -2.67 -10.05 -13.90
CA PHE A 94 -3.92 -10.24 -13.15
C PHE A 94 -5.14 -9.54 -13.79
N LEU A 95 -4.96 -8.94 -14.97
CA LEU A 95 -6.01 -8.28 -15.77
C LEU A 95 -6.49 -9.20 -16.90
#